data_AF-A0A5C8SY01-F1
#
_entry.id   AF-A0A5C8SY01-F1
#
_cell.length_a   1.000
_cell.length_b   1.000
_cell.length_c   1.000
_cell.angle_alpha   90.00
_cell.angle_beta   90.00
_cell.angle_gamma   90.00
#
_symmetry.space_group_name_H-M   'P 1'
#
loop_
_entity.id
_entity.type
_entity.pdbx_description
1 polymer ?
#
loop_
_entity_poly.entity_id
_entity_poly.type
_entity_poly.pdbx_seq_one_letter_code
_entity_poly.pdbx_strand_id
1 'polypeptide(L)'
;TATGVTPTAAISLESASKPGTYVRRVFGELMASAPATNATDRQEASFKLVPGLSGKGSSFQMTRETTRYLRHAGFALYSNPVMSIGTSPDASFTRR
;
A
#
# COMPACT_ATOMS: atom_id res chain seq x y z
N THR A 1 -3.71 -15.22 -22.42
CA THR A 1 -3.68 -13.76 -22.65
C THR A 1 -3.89 -13.07 -21.32
N ALA A 2 -2.82 -12.59 -20.68
CA ALA A 2 -2.90 -11.87 -19.42
C ALA A 2 -2.96 -10.36 -19.73
N THR A 3 -4.08 -9.74 -19.38
CA THR A 3 -4.37 -8.32 -19.59
C THR A 3 -3.31 -7.48 -18.87
N GLY A 4 -2.61 -6.63 -19.63
CA GLY A 4 -1.59 -5.75 -19.08
C GLY A 4 -2.19 -4.79 -18.06
N VAL A 5 -1.90 -5.00 -16.77
CA VAL A 5 -2.08 -3.99 -15.75
C VAL A 5 -0.96 -2.98 -15.96
N THR A 6 -1.24 -1.87 -16.65
CA THR A 6 -0.29 -0.76 -16.71
C THR A 6 -0.11 -0.24 -15.29
N PRO A 7 1.05 -0.42 -14.65
CA PRO A 7 1.27 0.09 -13.32
C PRO A 7 1.18 1.63 -13.39
N THR A 8 0.28 2.21 -12.61
CA THR A 8 0.21 3.68 -12.47
C THR A 8 1.49 4.22 -11.86
N ALA A 9 1.75 5.50 -12.06
CA ALA A 9 2.82 6.21 -11.34
C ALA A 9 2.74 5.93 -9.83
N ALA A 10 3.90 5.91 -9.17
CA ALA A 10 3.96 5.69 -7.73
C ALA A 10 3.23 6.83 -7.00
N ILE A 11 2.47 6.46 -5.96
CA ILE A 11 1.72 7.38 -5.11
C ILE A 11 2.17 7.24 -3.64
N SER A 12 1.97 8.29 -2.87
CA SER A 12 2.14 8.29 -1.41
C SER A 12 0.83 8.74 -0.75
N LEU A 13 0.54 8.20 0.43
CA LEU A 13 -0.70 8.51 1.17
C LEU A 13 -0.39 9.55 2.24
N GLU A 14 -0.75 10.80 1.97
CA GLU A 14 -0.56 11.93 2.90
C GLU A 14 -1.70 12.02 3.93
N SER A 15 -1.36 12.33 5.17
CA SER A 15 -2.33 12.61 6.21
C SER A 15 -3.03 13.95 5.97
N ALA A 16 -4.36 13.92 5.85
CA ALA A 16 -5.16 15.14 5.72
C ALA A 16 -5.09 16.06 6.96
N SER A 17 -4.93 15.49 8.16
CA SER A 17 -4.87 16.27 9.41
C SER A 17 -3.47 16.72 9.80
N LYS A 18 -2.43 16.15 9.19
CA LYS A 18 -1.01 16.47 9.43
C LYS A 18 -0.24 16.49 8.10
N PRO A 19 -0.39 17.54 7.28
CA PRO A 19 0.32 17.65 6.00
C PRO A 19 1.83 17.42 6.15
N GLY A 20 2.44 16.79 5.16
CA GLY A 20 3.84 16.34 5.18
C GLY A 20 4.08 15.03 5.94
N THR A 21 3.06 14.43 6.57
CA THR A 21 3.14 13.08 7.18
C THR A 21 2.55 12.05 6.23
N TYR A 22 3.26 10.95 5.99
CA TYR A 22 2.87 9.92 5.03
C TYR A 22 2.80 8.54 5.66
N VAL A 23 1.94 7.68 5.11
CA VAL A 23 1.94 6.24 5.45
C VAL A 23 3.23 5.61 4.92
N ARG A 24 4.02 5.01 5.82
CA ARG A 24 5.31 4.40 5.52
C ARG A 24 5.46 3.05 6.22
N ARG A 25 6.16 2.12 5.59
CA ARG A 25 6.57 0.87 6.24
C ARG A 25 7.68 1.10 7.25
N VAL A 26 7.43 0.66 8.48
CA VAL A 26 8.40 0.66 9.59
C VAL A 26 8.34 -0.71 10.25
N PHE A 27 9.42 -1.49 10.13
CA PHE A 27 9.54 -2.86 10.66
C PHE A 27 8.38 -3.82 10.29
N GLY A 28 7.74 -3.62 9.13
CA GLY A 28 6.66 -4.47 8.61
C GLY A 28 5.24 -3.96 8.88
N GLU A 29 5.09 -2.97 9.75
CA GLU A 29 3.85 -2.23 9.98
C GLU A 29 3.79 -0.96 9.12
N LEU A 30 2.59 -0.50 8.80
CA LEU A 30 2.35 0.75 8.08
C LEU A 30 1.88 1.83 9.05
N MET A 31 2.73 2.82 9.28
CA MET A 31 2.49 3.90 10.23
C MET A 31 2.52 5.25 9.51
N ALA A 32 1.75 6.21 10.03
CA ALA A 32 1.90 7.61 9.65
C ALA A 32 3.21 8.14 10.24
N SER A 33 4.17 8.50 9.40
CA SER A 33 5.48 9.01 9.83
C SER A 33 5.79 10.37 9.20
N ALA A 34 6.65 11.13 9.88
CA ALA A 34 7.22 12.39 9.41
C ALA A 34 7.78 12.26 7.98
N PRO A 35 7.93 13.39 7.25
CA PRO A 35 8.34 13.36 5.86
C PRO A 35 9.66 12.61 5.69
N ALA A 36 9.73 11.80 4.63
CA ALA A 36 10.90 11.01 4.33
C ALA A 36 12.14 11.91 4.12
N THR A 37 13.16 11.75 4.95
CA THR A 37 14.39 12.55 4.88
C THR A 37 15.44 11.95 3.93
N ASN A 38 15.23 10.69 3.50
CA ASN A 38 16.13 9.98 2.60
C ASN A 38 15.37 9.18 1.52
N ALA A 39 16.12 8.62 0.56
CA ALA A 39 15.55 7.87 -0.56
C ALA A 39 14.86 6.57 -0.13
N THR A 40 15.40 5.87 0.87
CA THR A 40 14.80 4.64 1.40
C THR A 40 13.43 4.94 1.99
N ASP A 41 13.31 5.97 2.81
CA ASP A 41 12.04 6.36 3.43
C ASP A 41 10.98 6.72 2.39
N ARG A 42 11.36 7.39 1.31
CA ARG A 42 10.46 7.69 0.20
C ARG A 42 9.95 6.41 -0.46
N GLN A 43 10.82 5.42 -0.68
CA GLN A 43 10.43 4.14 -1.27
C GLN A 43 9.51 3.34 -0.34
N GLU A 44 9.76 3.37 0.97
CA GLU A 44 8.93 2.71 1.99
C GLU A 44 7.54 3.38 2.17
N ALA A 45 7.37 4.60 1.64
CA ALA A 45 6.11 5.34 1.59
C ALA A 45 5.50 5.42 0.18
N SER A 46 6.03 4.63 -0.77
CA SER A 46 5.61 4.66 -2.18
C SER A 46 4.87 3.38 -2.58
N PHE A 47 3.66 3.56 -3.10
CA PHE A 47 2.76 2.49 -3.50
C PHE A 47 2.40 2.60 -4.98
N LYS A 48 2.09 1.47 -5.60
CA LYS A 48 1.39 1.40 -6.88
C LYS A 48 -0.07 1.06 -6.61
N LEU A 49 -0.97 1.79 -7.26
CA LEU A 49 -2.37 1.45 -7.25
C LEU A 49 -2.61 0.37 -8.30
N VAL A 50 -3.17 -0.76 -7.88
CA VAL A 50 -3.52 -1.88 -8.76
C VAL A 50 -5.00 -2.23 -8.57
N PRO A 51 -5.62 -2.94 -9.53
CA PRO A 51 -6.97 -3.48 -9.32
C PRO A 51 -7.06 -4.25 -8.01
N GLY A 52 -8.16 -4.09 -7.27
CA GLY A 52 -8.33 -4.71 -5.96
C GLY A 52 -8.24 -6.25 -6.05
N LEU A 53 -7.40 -6.84 -5.20
CA LEU A 53 -7.11 -8.28 -5.22
C LEU A 53 -8.34 -9.15 -4.88
N SER A 54 -9.39 -8.57 -4.28
CA SER A 54 -10.68 -9.21 -4.05
C SER A 54 -11.62 -9.19 -5.26
N GLY A 55 -11.22 -8.54 -6.36
CA GLY A 55 -12.07 -8.28 -7.53
C GLY A 55 -12.88 -6.98 -7.44
N LYS A 56 -12.73 -6.20 -6.36
CA LYS A 56 -13.39 -4.90 -6.17
C LYS A 56 -12.44 -3.86 -5.59
N GLY A 57 -12.65 -2.60 -5.95
CA GLY A 57 -11.86 -1.48 -5.45
C GLY A 57 -10.42 -1.50 -5.96
N SER A 58 -9.49 -1.04 -5.12
CA SER A 58 -8.07 -0.93 -5.42
C SER A 58 -7.21 -1.54 -4.31
N SER A 59 -6.03 -2.04 -4.67
CA SER A 59 -5.01 -2.49 -3.74
C SER A 59 -3.77 -1.61 -3.86
N PHE A 60 -3.09 -1.38 -2.73
CA PHE A 60 -1.85 -0.60 -2.67
C PHE A 60 -0.66 -1.55 -2.60
N GLN A 61 0.00 -1.77 -3.73
CA GLN A 61 1.19 -2.60 -3.84
C GLN A 61 2.44 -1.79 -3.47
N MET A 62 3.37 -2.37 -2.71
CA MET A 62 4.65 -1.71 -2.44
C MET A 62 5.48 -1.56 -3.72
N THR A 63 6.09 -0.40 -3.92
CA THR A 63 6.95 -0.15 -5.11
C THR A 63 8.24 -0.96 -5.08
N ARG A 64 8.85 -1.13 -3.89
CA ARG A 64 10.13 -1.83 -3.71
C ARG A 64 9.97 -3.35 -3.57
N GLU A 65 8.82 -3.82 -3.10
CA GLU A 65 8.52 -5.24 -2.89
C GLU A 65 7.12 -5.58 -3.45
N THR A 66 7.06 -5.89 -4.74
CA THR A 66 5.81 -6.08 -5.48
C THR A 66 4.95 -7.25 -5.00
N THR A 67 5.51 -8.14 -4.17
CA THR A 67 4.76 -9.22 -3.52
C THR A 67 3.97 -8.75 -2.30
N ARG A 68 4.24 -7.55 -1.78
CA ARG A 68 3.61 -7.00 -0.57
C ARG A 68 2.60 -5.91 -0.87
N TYR A 69 1.54 -5.91 -0.07
CA TYR A 69 0.43 -4.97 -0.19
C TYR A 69 0.11 -4.37 1.18
N LEU A 70 -0.48 -3.17 1.18
CA LEU A 70 -1.16 -2.62 2.35
C LEU A 70 -2.32 -3.56 2.71
N ARG A 71 -2.32 -4.08 3.93
CA ARG A 71 -3.34 -4.98 4.45
C ARG A 71 -3.82 -4.51 5.81
N HIS A 72 -5.10 -4.63 6.08
CA HIS A 72 -5.59 -4.49 7.44
C HIS A 72 -5.53 -5.83 8.18
N ALA A 73 -5.16 -5.81 9.46
CA ALA A 73 -5.29 -6.97 10.36
C ALA A 73 -5.34 -6.46 11.80
N GLY A 74 -6.24 -6.99 12.63
CA GLY A 74 -6.30 -6.63 14.05
C GLY A 74 -6.38 -5.12 14.33
N PHE A 75 -7.13 -4.37 13.52
CA PHE A 75 -7.26 -2.91 13.58
C PHE A 75 -5.97 -2.10 13.27
N ALA A 76 -4.92 -2.74 12.78
CA ALA A 76 -3.70 -2.11 12.30
C ALA A 76 -3.50 -2.32 10.79
N LEU A 77 -2.56 -1.57 10.20
CA LEU A 77 -2.16 -1.69 8.80
C LEU A 77 -0.75 -2.29 8.69
N TYR A 78 -0.56 -3.24 7.78
CA TYR A 78 0.70 -3.94 7.57
C TYR A 78 1.07 -4.01 6.10
N SER A 79 2.37 -4.20 5.83
CA SER A 79 2.89 -4.50 4.50
C SER A 79 3.16 -6.00 4.37
N ASN A 80 2.13 -6.80 4.07
CA ASN A 80 2.25 -8.26 4.07
C ASN A 80 2.00 -8.84 2.67
N PRO A 81 2.58 -10.02 2.38
CA PRO A 81 2.22 -10.77 1.19
C PRO A 81 0.75 -11.18 1.20
N VAL A 82 0.16 -11.26 0.01
CA VAL A 82 -1.16 -11.87 -0.22
C VAL A 82 -0.91 -13.17 -0.96
N MET A 83 -1.00 -14.30 -0.25
CA MET A 83 -0.68 -15.63 -0.81
C MET A 83 -1.93 -16.49 -1.06
N SER A 84 -3.11 -16.04 -0.65
CA SER A 84 -4.36 -16.77 -0.83
C SER A 84 -5.56 -15.83 -0.96
N ILE A 85 -6.61 -16.31 -1.63
CA ILE A 85 -7.88 -15.61 -1.82
C ILE A 85 -8.53 -15.15 -0.49
N GLY A 86 -8.28 -15.84 0.62
CA GLY A 86 -8.82 -15.43 1.93
C GLY A 86 -8.23 -14.12 2.47
N THR A 87 -7.05 -13.72 2.00
CA THR A 87 -6.33 -12.49 2.46
C THR A 87 -6.44 -11.32 1.48
N SER A 88 -7.06 -11.54 0.32
CA SER A 88 -7.23 -10.51 -0.69
C SER A 88 -8.28 -9.44 -0.34
N PRO A 89 -9.35 -9.72 0.44
CA PRO A 89 -10.25 -8.68 0.96
C PRO A 89 -9.53 -7.70 1.87
N ASP A 90 -8.68 -8.19 2.77
CA ASP A 90 -7.90 -7.35 3.70
C ASP A 90 -6.95 -6.37 3.00
N ALA A 91 -6.62 -6.66 1.74
CA ALA A 91 -5.75 -5.88 0.88
C ALA A 91 -6.51 -5.00 -0.13
N SER A 92 -7.85 -4.99 -0.11
CA SER A 92 -8.69 -4.30 -1.09
C SER A 92 -9.49 -3.19 -0.43
N PHE A 93 -9.38 -1.98 -0.98
CA PHE A 93 -9.97 -0.77 -0.41
C PHE A 93 -10.86 -0.08 -1.44
N THR A 94 -11.94 0.54 -0.98
CA THR A 94 -12.79 1.38 -1.81
C THR A 94 -12.68 2.82 -1.35
N ARG A 95 -12.66 3.75 -2.29
CA ARG A 95 -12.76 5.18 -1.99
C ARG A 95 -14.23 5.52 -1.73
N ARG A 96 -14.50 6.25 -0.66
CA ARG A 96 -15.78 6.91 -0.42
C ARG A 96 -15.70 8.39 -0.75
#